data_AF-A0A7K2N540-F1
#
_entry.id   AF-A0A7K2N540-F1
#
_cell.length_a   1.000
_cell.length_b   1.000
_cell.length_c   1.000
_cell.angle_alpha   90.00
_cell.angle_beta   90.00
_cell.angle_gamma   90.00
#
_symmetry.space_group_name_H-M   'P 1'
#
loop_
_entity.id
_entity.type
_entity.pdbx_description
1 polymer ?
#
loop_
_entity_poly.entity_id
_entity_poly.type
_entity_poly.pdbx_seq_one_letter_code
_entity_poly.pdbx_strand_id
1 'polypeptide(L)' 'MGVTLTLADDEITQVAVEPHATDPTSLDLQERFADAIPDTVVGRDIDEVHIDRLAGSSHTPEGFNDALEKIKKDATR' A
#
# COMPACT_ATOMS: atom_id res chain seq x y z
N MET A 1 0.62 -7.13 6.98
CA MET A 1 1.55 -6.02 6.70
C MET A 1 1.00 -4.76 7.33
N GLY A 2 1.88 -3.88 7.79
CA GLY A 2 1.54 -2.49 8.14
C GLY A 2 1.65 -1.60 6.91
N VAL A 3 0.81 -0.55 6.84
CA VAL A 3 0.86 0.47 5.78
C VAL A 3 0.83 1.84 6.43
N THR A 4 1.79 2.68 6.08
CA THR A 4 1.89 4.07 6.54
C THR A 4 2.01 4.98 5.33
N LEU A 5 1.23 6.07 5.32
CA LEU A 5 1.26 7.08 4.25
C LEU A 5 1.57 8.46 4.82
N THR A 6 2.20 9.29 4.00
CA THR A 6 2.28 10.73 4.19
C THR A 6 1.53 11.40 3.05
N LEU A 7 0.58 12.26 3.40
CA LEU A 7 -0.26 12.97 2.43
C LEU A 7 0.04 14.48 2.48
N ALA A 8 -0.01 15.12 1.32
CA ALA A 8 -0.04 16.57 1.18
C ALA A 8 -1.14 16.93 0.18
N ASP A 9 -2.18 17.63 0.62
CA ASP A 9 -3.35 17.97 -0.21
C ASP A 9 -3.92 16.73 -0.95
N ASP A 10 -4.13 15.64 -0.20
CA ASP A 10 -4.60 14.33 -0.69
C ASP A 10 -3.65 13.58 -1.65
N GLU A 11 -2.52 14.19 -2.03
CA GLU A 11 -1.44 13.54 -2.78
C GLU A 11 -0.55 12.69 -1.88
N ILE A 12 -0.29 11.44 -2.28
CA ILE A 12 0.64 10.55 -1.59
C ILE A 12 2.07 11.02 -1.86
N THR A 13 2.73 11.55 -0.83
CA THR A 13 4.14 11.99 -0.93
C THR A 13 5.12 10.93 -0.45
N GLN A 14 4.66 10.01 0.41
CA GLN A 14 5.45 8.88 0.87
C GLN A 14 4.54 7.69 1.23
N VAL A 15 5.01 6.48 0.94
CA VAL A 15 4.41 5.22 1.38
C VAL A 15 5.48 4.33 2.00
N ALA A 16 5.13 3.69 3.11
CA ALA A 16 5.93 2.63 3.72
C ALA A 16 5.05 1.42 3.98
N VAL A 17 5.52 0.23 3.55
CA VAL A 17 4.86 -1.05 3.79
C VAL A 17 5.79 -1.91 4.64
N GLU A 18 5.27 -2.41 5.75
CA GLU A 18 6.01 -3.26 6.69
C GLU A 18 5.53 -4.71 6.60
N PRO A 19 6.35 -5.63 6.06
CA PRO A 19 6.04 -7.05 6.03
C PRO A 19 5.95 -7.63 7.45
N HIS A 20 4.96 -8.51 7.67
CA HIS A 20 4.78 -9.20 8.96
C HIS A 20 4.49 -10.70 8.79
N ALA A 21 4.53 -11.22 7.55
CA ALA A 21 4.34 -12.63 7.30
C ALA A 21 5.48 -13.46 7.92
N THR A 22 5.12 -14.61 8.48
CA THR A 22 6.07 -15.59 9.02
C THR A 22 6.32 -16.76 8.07
N ASP A 23 5.38 -17.02 7.16
CA ASP A 23 5.58 -17.97 6.05
C ASP A 23 6.54 -17.36 5.01
N PRO A 24 7.61 -18.07 4.59
CA PRO A 24 8.62 -17.52 3.68
C PRO A 24 8.07 -17.06 2.32
N THR A 25 7.07 -17.78 1.76
CA THR A 25 6.49 -17.41 0.47
C THR A 25 5.68 -16.13 0.60
N SER A 26 4.90 -16.03 1.66
CA SER A 26 4.08 -14.84 1.96
C SER A 26 4.95 -13.63 2.30
N LEU A 27 6.09 -13.84 2.95
CA LEU A 27 7.07 -12.79 3.25
C LEU A 27 7.70 -12.24 1.97
N ASP A 28 8.20 -13.10 1.08
CA ASP A 28 8.77 -12.69 -0.22
C ASP A 28 7.77 -11.89 -1.07
N LEU A 29 6.49 -12.28 -1.07
CA LEU A 29 5.45 -11.51 -1.76
C LEU A 29 5.19 -10.13 -1.12
N GLN A 30 5.24 -10.03 0.21
CA GLN A 30 5.08 -8.75 0.92
C GLN A 30 6.28 -7.84 0.70
N GLU A 31 7.50 -8.36 0.72
CA GLU A 31 8.74 -7.61 0.46
C GLU A 31 8.75 -7.05 -0.95
N ARG A 32 8.50 -7.89 -1.97
CA ARG A 32 8.46 -7.43 -3.36
C ARG A 32 7.36 -6.39 -3.61
N PHE A 33 6.23 -6.51 -2.92
CA PHE A 33 5.18 -5.50 -2.98
C PHE A 33 5.62 -4.20 -2.32
N ALA A 34 6.24 -4.26 -1.14
CA ALA A 34 6.76 -3.11 -0.42
C ALA A 34 7.81 -2.34 -1.23
N ASP A 35 8.65 -3.06 -1.99
CA ASP A 35 9.64 -2.46 -2.87
C ASP A 35 9.01 -1.80 -4.11
N ALA A 36 7.94 -2.39 -4.66
CA ALA A 36 7.34 -1.92 -5.92
C ALA A 36 6.25 -0.85 -5.75
N ILE A 37 5.59 -0.79 -4.58
CA ILE A 37 4.45 0.11 -4.39
C ILE A 37 4.80 1.60 -4.45
N PRO A 38 5.96 2.10 -3.94
CA PRO A 38 6.24 3.53 -3.95
C PRO A 38 6.25 4.11 -5.36
N ASP A 39 6.87 3.40 -6.30
CA ASP A 39 6.93 3.78 -7.72
C ASP A 39 5.55 3.83 -8.40
N THR A 40 4.55 3.17 -7.81
CA THR A 40 3.20 3.08 -8.37
C THR A 40 2.25 4.15 -7.80
N VAL A 41 2.48 4.63 -6.59
CA VAL A 41 1.50 5.45 -5.84
C VAL A 41 2.00 6.82 -5.41
N VAL A 42 3.31 7.03 -5.28
CA VAL A 42 3.83 8.36 -4.92
C VAL A 42 3.54 9.37 -6.05
N GLY A 43 3.07 10.55 -5.67
CA GLY A 43 2.62 11.60 -6.59
C GLY A 43 1.21 11.39 -7.16
N ARG A 44 0.46 10.40 -6.64
CA ARG A 44 -0.94 10.17 -7.01
C ARG A 44 -1.86 10.62 -5.89
N ASP A 45 -3.04 11.08 -6.29
CA ASP A 45 -4.16 11.32 -5.38
C ASP A 45 -4.58 9.98 -4.75
N ILE A 46 -4.70 9.97 -3.42
CA ILE A 46 -5.08 8.77 -2.66
C ILE A 46 -6.44 8.20 -3.09
N ASP A 47 -7.37 9.03 -3.58
CA ASP A 47 -8.70 8.63 -4.03
C ASP A 47 -8.68 7.90 -5.37
N GLU A 48 -7.64 8.10 -6.17
CA GLU A 48 -7.47 7.46 -7.49
C GLU A 48 -6.63 6.17 -7.45
N VAL A 49 -6.03 5.85 -6.30
CA VAL A 49 -5.18 4.65 -6.16
C VAL A 49 -6.03 3.41 -5.91
N HIS A 50 -5.96 2.48 -6.87
CA HIS A 50 -6.43 1.10 -6.73
C HIS A 50 -5.44 0.16 -7.40
N ILE A 51 -4.94 -0.84 -6.67
CA ILE A 51 -3.94 -1.78 -7.18
C ILE A 51 -4.58 -3.15 -7.39
N ASP A 52 -4.65 -3.61 -8.64
CA ASP A 52 -5.22 -4.92 -8.99
C ASP A 52 -4.23 -6.08 -8.83
N ARG A 53 -2.99 -5.85 -9.25
CA ARG A 53 -1.89 -6.81 -9.15
C ARG A 53 -0.58 -6.05 -9.14
N LEU A 54 0.31 -6.42 -8.22
CA LEU A 54 1.66 -5.90 -8.17
C LEU A 54 2.61 -7.00 -7.69
N ALA A 55 3.81 -7.02 -8.25
CA ALA A 55 4.86 -7.98 -7.89
C ALA A 55 4.44 -9.47 -7.95
N GLY A 56 3.48 -9.81 -8.82
CA GLY A 56 2.98 -11.20 -8.96
C GLY A 56 2.03 -11.65 -7.84
N SER A 57 1.67 -10.77 -6.91
CA SER A 57 0.75 -11.05 -5.80
C SER A 57 -0.66 -10.51 -6.10
N SER A 58 -1.70 -11.27 -5.71
CA SER A 58 -3.11 -10.84 -5.81
C SER A 58 -3.73 -10.48 -4.46
N HIS A 59 -3.28 -11.09 -3.36
CA HIS A 59 -3.79 -10.81 -2.01
C HIS A 59 -3.10 -9.62 -1.33
N THR A 60 -1.82 -9.40 -1.60
CA THR A 60 -1.08 -8.24 -1.04
C THR A 60 -1.68 -6.90 -1.48
N PRO A 61 -2.06 -6.70 -2.76
CA PRO A 61 -2.75 -5.50 -3.21
C PRO A 61 -4.12 -5.28 -2.53
N GLU A 62 -4.90 -6.35 -2.31
CA GLU A 62 -6.19 -6.27 -1.63
C GLU A 62 -6.04 -5.70 -0.21
N GLY A 63 -5.11 -6.26 0.57
CA GLY A 63 -4.82 -5.77 1.93
C GLY A 63 -4.30 -4.33 1.96
N PHE A 64 -3.59 -3.90 0.92
CA PHE A 64 -3.15 -2.51 0.76
C PHE A 64 -4.31 -1.57 0.45
N ASN A 65 -5.18 -1.91 -0.51
CA ASN A 65 -6.36 -1.12 -0.84
C ASN A 65 -7.29 -0.97 0.38
N ASP A 66 -7.48 -2.04 1.15
CA ASP A 66 -8.23 -2.01 2.41
C ASP A 66 -7.62 -1.04 3.44
N ALA A 67 -6.29 -0.92 3.47
CA ALA A 67 -5.59 0.02 4.33
C ALA A 67 -5.80 1.47 3.85
N LEU A 68 -5.73 1.73 2.54
CA LEU A 68 -6.02 3.05 1.97
C LEU A 68 -7.43 3.52 2.37
N GLU A 69 -8.43 2.65 2.23
CA GLU A 69 -9.82 2.96 2.57
C GLU A 69 -10.02 3.29 4.06
N LYS A 70 -9.20 2.71 4.95
CA LYS A 70 -9.21 3.07 6.37
C LYS A 70 -8.55 4.42 6.60
N ILE A 71 -7.39 4.66 5.99
CA ILE A 71 -6.64 5.92 6.12
C ILE A 71 -7.50 7.11 5.64
N LYS A 72 -8.17 6.97 4.49
CA LYS A 72 -9.10 8.00 3.97
C LYS A 72 -10.21 8.35 4.98
N LYS A 73 -10.81 7.34 5.60
CA LYS A 73 -11.87 7.51 6.61
C LYS A 73 -11.38 8.17 7.90
N ASP A 74 -10.15 7.86 8.30
CA ASP A 74 -9.55 8.44 9.50
C ASP A 74 -9.05 9.88 9.26
N ALA A 75 -8.59 10.20 8.04
CA ALA A 75 -8.12 11.54 7.66
C ALA A 75 -9.25 12.57 7.48
N THR A 76 -10.46 12.12 7.14
CA THR A 76 -11.65 12.98 6.95
C THR A 76 -12.40 13.31 8.25
N ARG A 77 -11.86 12.95 9.41
CA ARG A 77 -12.53 13.03 10.71
C ARG A 77 -12.09 14.22 11.58
#